data_AF-X0XX11-F1
#
_entry.id   AF-X0XX11-F1
#
_cell.length_a   1.000
_cell.length_b   1.000
_cell.length_c   1.000
_cell.angle_alpha   90.00
_cell.angle_beta   90.00
_cell.angle_gamma   90.00
#
_symmetry.space_group_name_H-M   'P 1'
#
loop_
_entity.id
_entity.type
_entity.pdbx_description
1 polymer ?
#
loop_
_entity_poly.entity_id
_entity_poly.type
_entity_poly.pdbx_seq_one_letter_code
_entity_poly.pdbx_strand_id
1 'polypeptide(L)'
;FEKAVIDNDILGMVMRMVQGIKVDKETLAEDLIAKVGPAGNFLAEMHTVQNMRKELYFPTLADRQHREEWKALGSKDTRTRAREKVEEILTNHKPLPIDPELCQKLKSKIKGLIKI
;
A
#
# COMPACT_ATOMS: atom_id res chain seq x y z
N PHE A 1 15.34 -10.31 1.39
CA PHE A 1 14.48 -9.19 1.85
C PHE A 1 13.28 -8.98 0.94
N GLU A 2 13.42 -9.25 -0.35
CA GLU A 2 12.41 -9.11 -1.40
C GLU A 2 11.08 -9.79 -1.04
N LYS A 3 11.14 -11.00 -0.49
CA LYS A 3 9.94 -11.71 -0.01
C LYS A 3 9.16 -10.89 1.02
N ALA A 4 9.83 -10.27 2.00
CA ALA A 4 9.16 -9.48 3.02
C ALA A 4 8.45 -8.25 2.44
N VAL A 5 9.03 -7.62 1.40
CA VAL A 5 8.37 -6.51 0.68
C VAL A 5 7.17 -7.00 -0.13
N ILE A 6 7.30 -8.16 -0.79
CA ILE A 6 6.18 -8.79 -1.51
C ILE A 6 5.05 -9.14 -0.54
N ASP A 7 5.37 -9.81 0.55
CA ASP A 7 4.42 -10.21 1.59
C ASP A 7 3.74 -8.98 2.21
N ASN A 8 4.45 -7.86 2.36
CA ASN A 8 3.88 -6.60 2.85
C ASN A 8 2.84 -5.99 1.89
N ASP A 9 3.06 -6.04 0.58
CA ASP A 9 2.09 -5.56 -0.42
C ASP A 9 0.83 -6.46 -0.43
N ILE A 10 1.03 -7.79 -0.35
CA ILE A 10 -0.06 -8.77 -0.21
C ILE A 10 -0.83 -8.53 1.09
N LEU A 11 -0.13 -8.29 2.20
CA LEU A 11 -0.77 -8.02 3.48
C LEU A 11 -1.63 -6.77 3.41
N GLY A 12 -1.23 -5.73 2.68
CA GLY A 12 -2.08 -4.56 2.45
C GLY A 12 -3.42 -4.91 1.79
N MET A 13 -3.41 -5.80 0.78
CA MET A 13 -4.64 -6.33 0.18
C MET A 13 -5.47 -7.15 1.17
N VAL A 14 -4.83 -8.02 1.96
CA VAL A 14 -5.51 -8.84 2.98
C VAL A 14 -6.15 -7.96 4.06
N MET A 15 -5.45 -6.93 4.52
CA MET A 15 -5.99 -5.99 5.52
C MET A 15 -7.21 -5.25 4.97
N ARG A 16 -7.20 -4.85 3.69
CA ARG A 16 -8.39 -4.27 3.06
C ARG A 16 -9.54 -5.29 2.97
N MET A 17 -9.25 -6.55 2.65
CA MET A 17 -10.25 -7.62 2.60
C MET A 17 -10.91 -7.86 3.98
N VAL A 18 -10.11 -7.89 5.05
CA VAL A 18 -10.61 -8.13 6.42
C VAL A 18 -11.51 -7.01 6.93
N GLN A 19 -11.40 -5.78 6.41
CA GLN A 19 -12.35 -4.70 6.73
C GLN A 19 -13.79 -5.02 6.29
N GLY A 20 -13.97 -5.99 5.38
CA GLY A 20 -15.28 -6.45 4.93
C GLY A 20 -15.98 -5.46 3.99
N ILE A 21 -17.29 -5.63 3.88
CA ILE A 21 -18.17 -4.84 3.03
C ILE A 21 -19.12 -4.04 3.92
N LYS A 22 -18.98 -2.72 3.92
CA LYS A 22 -19.92 -1.82 4.58
C LYS A 22 -21.18 -1.73 3.73
N VAL A 23 -22.34 -1.99 4.33
CA VAL A 23 -23.64 -1.92 3.64
C VAL A 23 -24.48 -0.81 4.26
N ASP A 24 -24.61 0.29 3.53
CA ASP A 24 -25.49 1.41 3.86
C ASP A 24 -25.96 2.11 2.58
N LYS A 25 -26.78 3.17 2.70
CA LYS A 25 -27.34 3.89 1.55
C LYS A 25 -26.24 4.47 0.63
N GLU A 26 -25.14 4.94 1.19
CA GLU A 26 -24.04 5.52 0.41
C GLU A 26 -23.27 4.43 -0.34
N THR A 27 -22.94 3.32 0.32
CA THR A 27 -22.15 2.24 -0.29
C THR A 27 -22.94 1.38 -1.28
N LEU A 28 -24.27 1.33 -1.16
CA LEU A 28 -25.15 0.69 -2.15
C LEU A 28 -25.23 1.47 -3.46
N ALA A 29 -25.10 2.81 -3.41
CA ALA A 29 -25.06 3.70 -4.56
C ALA A 29 -26.26 3.57 -5.54
N GLU A 30 -27.43 3.15 -5.06
CA GLU A 30 -28.62 2.88 -5.90
C GLU A 30 -29.06 4.10 -6.72
N ASP A 31 -29.13 5.27 -6.08
CA ASP A 31 -29.51 6.53 -6.73
C ASP A 31 -28.54 6.88 -7.89
N LEU A 32 -27.24 6.60 -7.69
CA LEU A 32 -26.22 6.84 -8.70
C LEU A 32 -26.33 5.85 -9.85
N ILE A 33 -26.54 4.57 -9.56
CA ILE A 33 -26.71 3.53 -10.57
C ILE A 33 -27.93 3.86 -11.46
N ALA A 34 -29.04 4.27 -10.86
CA ALA A 34 -30.24 4.69 -11.57
C ALA A 34 -29.99 5.94 -12.43
N LYS A 35 -29.24 6.93 -11.91
CA LYS A 35 -28.88 8.16 -12.62
C LYS A 35 -27.99 7.89 -13.85
N VAL A 36 -26.94 7.07 -13.70
CA VAL A 36 -25.99 6.78 -14.79
C VAL A 36 -26.64 5.91 -15.87
N GLY A 37 -27.44 4.93 -15.46
CA GLY A 37 -28.21 4.08 -16.35
C GLY A 37 -27.37 3.15 -17.26
N PRO A 38 -28.03 2.41 -18.15
CA PRO A 38 -27.37 1.46 -19.05
C PRO A 38 -26.36 2.13 -19.97
N ALA A 39 -25.24 1.45 -20.22
CA ALA A 39 -24.12 1.91 -21.06
C ALA A 39 -23.41 3.21 -20.58
N GLY A 40 -23.77 3.75 -19.41
CA GLY A 40 -23.03 4.83 -18.77
C GLY A 40 -21.72 4.38 -18.12
N ASN A 41 -20.97 5.33 -17.56
CA ASN A 41 -19.75 5.06 -16.81
C ASN A 41 -19.70 5.90 -15.53
N PHE A 42 -19.01 5.40 -14.51
CA PHE A 42 -18.95 6.00 -13.18
C PHE A 42 -17.64 6.75 -12.91
N LEU A 43 -16.72 6.83 -13.88
CA LEU A 43 -15.36 7.31 -13.65
C LEU A 43 -15.32 8.78 -13.20
N ALA A 44 -16.21 9.60 -13.76
CA ALA A 44 -16.29 11.03 -13.45
C ALA A 44 -17.32 11.37 -12.36
N GLU A 45 -17.98 10.37 -11.76
CA GLU A 45 -18.99 10.61 -10.74
C GLU A 45 -18.35 10.96 -9.39
N MET A 46 -18.94 11.92 -8.69
CA MET A 46 -18.41 12.42 -7.41
C MET A 46 -18.30 11.29 -6.36
N HIS A 47 -19.24 10.35 -6.37
CA HIS A 47 -19.21 9.16 -5.52
C HIS A 47 -17.92 8.35 -5.72
N THR A 48 -17.51 8.12 -6.97
CA THR A 48 -16.26 7.43 -7.31
C THR A 48 -15.06 8.21 -6.79
N VAL A 49 -15.01 9.54 -7.00
CA VAL A 49 -13.90 10.38 -6.52
C VAL A 49 -13.77 10.29 -4.99
N GLN A 50 -14.89 10.30 -4.27
CA GLN A 50 -14.92 10.27 -2.81
C GLN A 50 -14.57 8.90 -2.23
N ASN A 51 -14.89 7.81 -2.93
CA ASN A 51 -14.80 6.46 -2.39
C ASN A 51 -13.63 5.64 -2.95
N MET A 52 -13.12 5.92 -4.15
CA MET A 52 -12.07 5.12 -4.80
C MET A 52 -10.83 4.92 -3.91
N ARG A 53 -10.33 5.98 -3.26
CA ARG A 53 -9.15 5.90 -2.39
C ARG A 53 -9.42 5.32 -1.00
N LYS A 54 -10.69 5.20 -0.61
CA LYS A 54 -11.11 4.62 0.67
C LYS A 54 -11.38 3.13 0.52
N GLU A 55 -12.09 2.75 -0.55
CA GLU A 55 -12.59 1.40 -0.77
C GLU A 55 -11.63 0.51 -1.55
N LEU A 56 -10.67 1.05 -2.30
CA LEU A 56 -9.69 0.25 -3.05
C LEU A 56 -8.31 0.28 -2.40
N TYR A 57 -7.64 -0.87 -2.40
CA TYR A 57 -6.21 -0.94 -2.09
C TYR A 57 -5.38 -0.68 -3.35
N PHE A 58 -4.47 0.29 -3.25
CA PHE A 58 -3.49 0.62 -4.28
C PHE A 58 -2.15 -0.04 -3.93
N PRO A 59 -1.79 -1.15 -4.60
CA PRO A 59 -0.53 -1.82 -4.34
C PRO A 59 0.64 -0.91 -4.70
N THR A 60 1.72 -1.07 -3.95
CA THR A 60 2.98 -0.34 -4.14
C THR A 60 4.00 -1.15 -4.93
N LEU A 61 3.80 -2.47 -5.05
CA LEU A 61 4.73 -3.37 -5.73
C LEU A 61 4.12 -4.06 -6.96
N ALA A 62 2.85 -4.47 -6.89
CA ALA A 62 2.17 -5.10 -8.01
C ALA A 62 2.05 -4.12 -9.20
N ASP A 63 2.40 -4.60 -10.39
CA ASP A 63 2.34 -3.82 -11.62
C ASP A 63 1.05 -4.12 -12.38
N ARG A 64 0.34 -3.06 -12.71
CA ARG A 64 -0.97 -3.09 -13.39
C ARG A 64 -0.94 -2.32 -14.71
N GLN A 65 0.25 -2.01 -15.23
CA GLN A 65 0.40 -1.31 -16.49
C GLN A 65 -0.03 -2.20 -17.66
N HIS A 66 -0.30 -1.56 -18.79
CA HIS A 66 -0.47 -2.29 -20.04
C HIS A 66 0.85 -2.97 -20.43
N ARG A 67 0.75 -4.12 -21.08
CA ARG A 67 1.92 -4.95 -21.41
C ARG A 67 2.99 -4.21 -22.22
N GLU A 68 2.59 -3.38 -23.16
CA GLU A 68 3.55 -2.63 -24.00
C GLU A 68 4.29 -1.55 -23.20
N GLU A 69 3.64 -0.93 -22.21
CA GLU A 69 4.26 0.02 -21.29
C GLU A 69 5.24 -0.69 -20.34
N TRP A 70 4.81 -1.79 -19.73
CA TRP A 70 5.67 -2.63 -18.89
C TRP A 70 6.93 -3.10 -19.63
N LYS A 71 6.78 -3.45 -20.92
CA LYS A 71 7.91 -3.79 -21.78
C LYS A 71 8.86 -2.63 -22.01
N ALA A 72 8.32 -1.46 -22.36
CA ALA A 72 9.12 -0.25 -22.58
C ALA A 72 9.90 0.18 -21.32
N LEU A 73 9.36 -0.09 -20.13
CA LEU A 73 10.02 0.15 -18.83
C LEU A 73 10.99 -0.97 -18.39
N GLY A 74 11.31 -1.91 -19.28
CA GLY A 74 12.34 -2.92 -19.02
C GLY A 74 11.82 -4.26 -18.49
N SER A 75 10.50 -4.51 -18.56
CA SER A 75 9.91 -5.83 -18.29
C SER A 75 10.26 -6.42 -16.93
N LYS A 76 10.37 -5.58 -15.89
CA LYS A 76 10.78 -6.05 -14.55
C LYS A 76 9.76 -7.01 -13.98
N ASP A 77 10.24 -8.13 -13.45
CA ASP A 77 9.42 -9.03 -12.67
C ASP A 77 9.21 -8.48 -11.24
N THR A 78 8.29 -9.10 -10.49
CA THR A 78 7.96 -8.66 -9.13
C THR A 78 9.15 -8.74 -8.18
N ARG A 79 10.04 -9.72 -8.34
CA ARG A 79 11.20 -9.89 -7.47
C ARG A 79 12.23 -8.78 -7.70
N THR A 80 12.41 -8.35 -8.95
CA THR A 80 13.28 -7.24 -9.32
C THR A 80 12.77 -5.93 -8.74
N ARG A 81 11.48 -5.60 -8.91
CA ARG A 81 10.86 -4.44 -8.26
C ARG A 81 10.98 -4.49 -6.73
N ALA A 82 10.84 -5.69 -6.15
CA ALA A 82 10.94 -5.86 -4.70
C ALA A 82 12.35 -5.58 -4.19
N ARG A 83 13.39 -5.96 -4.94
CA ARG A 83 14.78 -5.65 -4.61
C ARG A 83 15.04 -4.14 -4.61
N GLU A 84 14.56 -3.45 -5.65
CA GLU A 84 14.69 -1.99 -5.74
C GLU A 84 14.00 -1.31 -4.55
N LYS A 85 12.82 -1.79 -4.16
CA LYS A 85 12.10 -1.27 -2.99
C LYS A 85 12.82 -1.56 -1.67
N VAL A 86 13.46 -2.73 -1.53
CA VAL A 86 14.31 -3.04 -0.37
C VAL A 86 15.44 -2.04 -0.25
N GLU A 87 16.16 -1.80 -1.35
CA GLU A 87 17.28 -0.84 -1.38
C GLU A 87 16.79 0.57 -1.03
N GLU A 88 15.68 1.02 -1.62
CA GLU A 88 15.05 2.30 -1.32
C GLU A 88 14.73 2.44 0.19
N ILE A 89 14.14 1.42 0.80
CA ILE A 89 13.78 1.44 2.23
C ILE A 89 15.03 1.48 3.10
N LEU A 90 16.00 0.61 2.85
CA LEU A 90 17.22 0.51 3.67
C LEU A 90 18.09 1.77 3.57
N THR A 91 18.09 2.44 2.42
CA THR A 91 18.85 3.67 2.23
C THR A 91 18.15 4.89 2.85
N ASN A 92 16.82 4.98 2.75
CA ASN A 92 16.09 6.21 3.11
C ASN A 92 15.40 6.16 4.48
N HIS A 93 15.23 4.98 5.08
CA HIS A 93 14.53 4.86 6.36
C HIS A 93 15.33 5.54 7.49
N LYS A 94 14.68 6.48 8.17
CA LYS A 94 15.19 7.12 9.38
C LYS A 94 14.33 6.65 10.56
N PRO A 95 14.89 5.88 11.51
CA PRO A 95 14.13 5.44 12.67
C PRO A 95 13.68 6.65 13.50
N LEU A 96 12.54 6.51 14.18
CA LEU A 96 12.07 7.53 15.11
C LEU A 96 13.11 7.69 16.24
N PRO A 97 13.47 8.93 16.60
CA PRO A 97 14.44 9.17 17.67
C PRO A 97 13.89 8.63 18.99
N ILE A 98 14.73 7.89 19.71
CA ILE A 98 14.42 7.43 21.06
C ILE A 98 14.92 8.50 22.04
N ASP A 99 14.15 8.73 23.11
CA ASP A 99 14.56 9.60 24.20
C ASP A 99 15.97 9.22 24.71
N PRO A 100 16.89 10.20 24.85
CA PRO A 100 18.28 9.91 25.23
C PRO A 100 18.42 9.21 26.59
N GLU A 101 17.61 9.58 27.59
CA GLU A 101 17.67 8.96 28.92
C GLU A 101 17.20 7.51 28.86
N LEU A 102 16.12 7.24 28.13
CA LEU A 102 15.65 5.88 27.89
C LEU A 102 16.71 5.05 27.16
N CYS A 103 17.37 5.63 26.15
CA CYS A 103 18.41 4.98 25.38
C CYS A 103 19.62 4.62 26.28
N GLN A 104 20.01 5.51 27.19
CA GLN A 104 21.07 5.25 28.17
C GLN A 104 20.68 4.16 29.18
N LYS A 105 19.43 4.16 29.64
CA LYS A 105 18.88 3.13 30.53
C LYS A 105 18.82 1.75 29.87
N LEU A 106 18.53 1.68 28.58
CA LEU A 106 18.54 0.43 27.82
C LEU A 106 19.97 -0.12 27.68
N LYS A 107 20.94 0.75 27.37
CA LYS A 107 22.36 0.38 27.27
C LYS A 107 22.93 -0.15 28.59
N SER A 108 22.51 0.40 29.74
CA SER A 108 23.00 -0.09 31.04
C SER A 108 22.41 -1.45 31.43
N LYS A 109 21.18 -1.76 31.00
CA LYS A 109 20.51 -3.03 31.30
C LYS A 109 20.89 -4.17 30.35
N ILE A 110 21.24 -3.88 29.10
CA ILE A 110 21.52 -4.89 28.09
C ILE A 110 22.98 -4.76 27.63
N LYS A 111 23.85 -5.63 28.15
CA LYS A 111 25.26 -5.69 27.73
C LYS A 111 25.37 -6.12 26.26
N GLY A 112 26.14 -5.38 25.47
CA GLY A 112 26.43 -5.68 24.06
C GLY A 112 25.57 -4.93 23.03
N LEU A 113 24.74 -3.98 23.46
CA LEU A 113 23.90 -3.21 22.55
C LEU A 113 24.72 -2.14 21.79
N ILE A 114 24.99 -2.39 20.50
CA ILE A 114 25.75 -1.49 19.63
C ILE A 114 24.80 -0.49 18.95
N LYS A 115 25.16 0.80 18.98
CA LYS A 115 24.56 1.97 18.30
C LYS A 115 23.06 1.86 17.97
N ILE A 116 22.24 2.47 18.83
CA ILE A 116 20.92 3.02 18.49
C ILE A 116 21.14 4.48 18.09
#